data_AF-A0A1Y4HGL1-F1
#
_entry.id   AF-A0A1Y4HGL1-F1
#
_cell.length_a   1.000
_cell.length_b   1.000
_cell.length_c   1.000
_cell.angle_alpha   90.00
_cell.angle_beta   90.00
_cell.angle_gamma   90.00
#
_symmetry.space_group_name_H-M   'P 1'
#
loop_
_entity.id
_entity.type
_entity.pdbx_description
1 polymer ?
#
loop_
_entity_poly.entity_id
_entity_poly.type
_entity_poly.pdbx_seq_one_letter_code
_entity_poly.pdbx_strand_id
1 'polypeptide(L)'
;MVASRPARALTCAALAVAFAATPVLSPVSAYAVSAETQSQLSSATEQVEASAKAYDDAVAKLNELQAKIDENTANIADIEAQLPEAQQRASEALKELYKFQKGSNPLAGLVLNSESLSDFITTCVYMNQIQSSSNEAIENLNTMQQDLEQQKVELDQAKAQLEQEKQNAADALAQAQELRSQAQAKAEAEAAAELAALAEDTAPAEGEGVSGGNPNSTATTTGETANVTVGAGGVDWNISRDDFVATWGPRIDAYLAGSPLAGYGNTFASAAWQYGVDPRWSPAIACIESTKGAHCANSFNAWGMSASGGGWRAFGSWEEAINEHVSYLQRVYGSTLTPAAAQKYCPPTWQDWYNKVASQMNLI
;
A
#
# COMPACT_ATOMS: atom_id res chain seq x y z
N MET A 1 37.50 38.44 -11.19
CA MET A 1 37.43 38.49 -9.71
C MET A 1 35.99 38.19 -9.31
N VAL A 2 35.70 36.92 -9.04
CA VAL A 2 35.47 36.29 -7.73
C VAL A 2 33.97 36.06 -7.55
N ALA A 3 33.61 34.78 -7.57
CA ALA A 3 32.31 34.21 -7.33
C ALA A 3 31.88 34.35 -5.85
N SER A 4 30.59 34.40 -5.58
CA SER A 4 30.04 33.89 -4.31
C SER A 4 28.59 33.40 -4.46
N ARG A 5 28.47 32.11 -4.12
CA ARG A 5 27.34 31.17 -3.95
C ARG A 5 25.99 31.74 -3.47
N PRO A 6 24.85 31.11 -3.79
CA PRO A 6 23.66 31.18 -2.96
C PRO A 6 23.69 30.11 -1.85
N ALA A 7 23.43 30.56 -0.62
CA ALA A 7 23.29 29.73 0.57
C ALA A 7 21.89 29.10 0.63
N ARG A 8 21.84 27.81 1.03
CA ARG A 8 20.64 27.10 1.45
C ARG A 8 20.05 27.77 2.70
N ALA A 9 18.77 28.12 2.66
CA ALA A 9 17.98 28.42 3.85
C ALA A 9 16.82 27.41 3.92
N LEU A 10 16.95 26.49 4.87
CA LEU A 10 15.88 25.65 5.40
C LEU A 10 14.92 26.55 6.17
N THR A 11 13.73 26.79 5.65
CA THR A 11 12.64 27.44 6.39
C THR A 11 11.65 26.38 6.85
N CYS A 12 11.72 26.09 8.16
CA CYS A 12 10.71 25.36 8.91
C CYS A 12 9.39 26.14 8.85
N ALA A 13 8.34 25.57 8.25
CA ALA A 13 7.00 26.13 8.29
C ALA A 13 6.29 25.63 9.56
N ALA A 14 6.28 26.47 10.61
CA ALA A 14 5.38 26.31 11.74
C ALA A 14 3.99 26.84 11.34
N LEU A 15 2.99 25.95 11.26
CA LEU A 15 1.60 26.30 10.97
C LEU A 15 0.94 26.79 12.28
N ALA A 16 0.73 28.09 12.41
CA ALA A 16 -0.05 28.68 13.49
C ALA A 16 -1.49 28.91 13.00
N VAL A 17 -2.44 28.18 13.58
CA VAL A 17 -3.88 28.35 13.35
C VAL A 17 -4.37 29.52 14.21
N ALA A 18 -4.77 30.61 13.58
CA ALA A 18 -5.48 31.72 14.22
C ALA A 18 -6.96 31.67 13.81
N PHE A 19 -7.82 31.34 14.78
CA PHE A 19 -9.27 31.28 14.64
C PHE A 19 -9.84 32.71 14.73
N ALA A 20 -10.46 33.20 13.66
CA ALA A 20 -11.29 34.40 13.70
C ALA A 20 -12.57 34.12 12.89
N ALA A 21 -13.68 34.06 13.60
CA ALA A 21 -15.00 33.70 13.09
C ALA A 21 -15.67 34.85 12.33
N THR A 22 -16.18 34.54 11.13
CA THR A 22 -17.38 35.15 10.54
C THR A 22 -18.15 34.07 9.76
N PRO A 23 -19.48 33.92 9.93
CA PRO A 23 -20.24 32.88 9.25
C PRO A 23 -20.54 33.32 7.82
N VAL A 24 -19.75 32.85 6.86
CA VAL A 24 -20.13 32.87 5.45
C VAL A 24 -20.96 31.60 5.21
N LEU A 25 -22.27 31.78 5.01
CA LEU A 25 -23.19 30.77 4.49
C LEU A 25 -22.79 30.44 3.04
N SER A 26 -21.73 29.66 2.89
CA SER A 26 -21.46 28.92 1.66
C SER A 26 -22.36 27.69 1.64
N PRO A 27 -22.89 27.27 0.48
CA PRO A 27 -23.63 26.02 0.39
C PRO A 27 -22.69 24.88 0.81
N VAL A 28 -22.96 24.34 2.00
CA VAL A 28 -22.24 23.17 2.51
C VAL A 28 -22.52 22.06 1.52
N SER A 29 -21.47 21.58 0.86
CA SER A 29 -21.56 20.32 0.14
C SER A 29 -21.90 19.26 1.20
N ALA A 30 -23.15 18.81 1.22
CA ALA A 30 -23.64 17.81 2.15
C ALA A 30 -22.96 16.47 1.83
N TYR A 31 -21.77 16.28 2.39
CA TYR A 31 -21.16 14.97 2.57
C TYR A 31 -21.78 14.33 3.82
N ALA A 32 -21.82 13.00 3.87
CA ALA A 32 -22.34 12.23 5.01
C ALA A 32 -21.63 12.54 6.35
N VAL A 33 -20.43 13.11 6.26
CA VAL A 33 -19.59 13.59 7.35
C VAL A 33 -19.02 14.95 6.96
N SER A 34 -18.52 15.72 7.92
CA SER A 34 -17.92 17.02 7.67
C SER A 34 -16.83 16.95 6.60
N ALA A 35 -16.71 18.00 5.78
CA ALA A 35 -15.70 18.05 4.71
C ALA A 35 -14.27 17.85 5.24
N GLU A 36 -14.00 18.26 6.48
CA GLU A 36 -12.74 18.02 7.17
C GLU A 36 -12.51 16.52 7.42
N THR A 37 -13.50 15.83 8.00
CA THR A 37 -13.43 14.39 8.29
C THR A 37 -13.31 13.57 6.99
N GLN A 38 -14.03 13.96 5.93
CA GLN A 38 -13.91 13.32 4.62
C GLN A 38 -12.49 13.50 4.03
N SER A 39 -11.90 14.69 4.15
CA SER A 39 -10.53 14.94 3.67
C SER A 39 -9.50 14.15 4.48
N GLN A 40 -9.69 14.02 5.79
CA GLN A 40 -8.83 13.22 6.67
C GLN A 40 -8.89 11.74 6.29
N LEU A 41 -10.09 11.21 6.04
CA LEU A 41 -10.30 9.83 5.60
C LEU A 41 -9.60 9.53 4.26
N SER A 42 -9.79 10.38 3.25
CA SER A 42 -9.14 10.21 1.95
C SER A 42 -7.62 10.25 2.07
N SER A 43 -7.07 11.23 2.79
CA SER A 43 -5.63 11.35 2.99
C SER A 43 -5.05 10.17 3.76
N ALA A 44 -5.72 9.70 4.81
CA ALA A 44 -5.28 8.54 5.58
C ALA A 44 -5.33 7.25 4.75
N THR A 45 -6.33 7.09 3.89
CA THR A 45 -6.46 5.94 2.98
C THR A 45 -5.32 5.91 1.96
N GLU A 46 -5.02 7.05 1.33
CA GLU A 46 -3.89 7.19 0.41
C GLU A 46 -2.54 6.89 1.08
N GLN A 47 -2.36 7.35 2.32
CA GLN A 47 -1.14 7.07 3.10
C GLN A 47 -1.00 5.58 3.43
N VAL A 48 -2.09 4.90 3.82
CA VAL A 48 -2.07 3.45 4.07
C VAL A 48 -1.66 2.69 2.81
N GLU A 49 -2.23 3.03 1.64
CA GLU A 49 -1.89 2.36 0.37
C GLU A 49 -0.43 2.59 -0.03
N ALA A 50 0.05 3.84 0.08
CA ALA A 50 1.42 4.19 -0.25
C ALA A 50 2.43 3.49 0.68
N SER A 51 2.18 3.49 1.99
CA SER A 51 3.05 2.85 2.99
C SER A 51 3.02 1.33 2.88
N ALA A 52 1.86 0.72 2.60
CA ALA A 52 1.76 -0.72 2.37
C ALA A 52 2.56 -1.13 1.13
N LYS A 53 2.42 -0.38 0.03
CA LYS A 53 3.22 -0.63 -1.18
C LYS A 53 4.72 -0.48 -0.91
N ALA A 54 5.15 0.55 -0.19
CA ALA A 54 6.55 0.75 0.14
C ALA A 54 7.10 -0.40 1.00
N TYR A 55 6.31 -0.91 1.94
CA TYR A 55 6.65 -2.07 2.76
C TYR A 55 6.82 -3.34 1.90
N ASP A 56 5.85 -3.64 1.03
CA ASP A 56 5.89 -4.81 0.15
C ASP A 56 7.10 -4.75 -0.81
N ASP A 57 7.37 -3.57 -1.39
CA ASP A 57 8.52 -3.34 -2.25
C ASP A 57 9.85 -3.54 -1.47
N ALA A 58 9.93 -3.11 -0.22
CA ALA A 58 11.10 -3.31 0.64
C ALA A 58 11.32 -4.79 0.98
N VAL A 59 10.24 -5.52 1.30
CA VAL A 59 10.29 -6.97 1.56
C VAL A 59 10.74 -7.74 0.31
N ALA A 60 10.24 -7.38 -0.88
CA ALA A 60 10.66 -8.00 -2.13
C ALA A 60 12.16 -7.78 -2.40
N LYS A 61 12.67 -6.55 -2.20
CA LYS A 61 14.10 -6.25 -2.34
C LYS A 61 14.97 -6.99 -1.31
N LEU A 62 14.49 -7.16 -0.08
CA LEU A 62 15.20 -7.95 0.93
C LEU A 62 15.32 -9.42 0.51
N ASN A 63 14.27 -9.99 -0.06
CA ASN A 63 14.31 -11.36 -0.56
C ASN A 63 15.28 -11.51 -1.74
N GLU A 64 15.28 -10.55 -2.69
CA GLU A 64 16.25 -10.53 -3.80
C GLU A 64 17.69 -10.38 -3.29
N LEU A 65 17.91 -9.50 -2.31
CA LEU A 65 19.23 -9.31 -1.72
C LEU A 65 19.69 -10.55 -0.97
N GLN A 66 18.79 -11.24 -0.26
CA GLN A 66 19.11 -12.50 0.41
C GLN A 66 19.52 -13.57 -0.59
N ALA A 67 18.86 -13.66 -1.76
CA ALA A 67 19.29 -14.57 -2.82
C ALA A 67 20.70 -14.23 -3.35
N LYS A 68 21.03 -12.94 -3.51
CA LYS A 68 22.38 -12.49 -3.90
C LYS A 68 23.42 -12.80 -2.83
N ILE A 69 23.06 -12.69 -1.55
CA ILE A 69 23.93 -13.09 -0.44
C ILE A 69 24.21 -14.59 -0.51
N ASP A 70 23.18 -15.40 -0.74
CA ASP A 70 23.32 -16.85 -0.81
C ASP A 70 24.19 -17.27 -2.02
N GLU A 71 23.98 -16.64 -3.18
CA GLU A 71 24.80 -16.85 -4.38
C GLU A 71 26.25 -16.43 -4.15
N ASN A 72 26.48 -15.23 -3.62
CA ASN A 72 27.84 -14.75 -3.33
C ASN A 72 28.51 -15.64 -2.28
N THR A 73 27.79 -16.10 -1.26
CA THR A 73 28.33 -17.04 -0.25
C THR A 73 28.75 -18.37 -0.89
N ALA A 74 28.00 -18.88 -1.87
CA ALA A 74 28.39 -20.07 -2.61
C ALA A 74 29.64 -19.82 -3.48
N ASN A 75 29.71 -18.67 -4.17
CA ASN A 75 30.88 -18.28 -4.95
C ASN A 75 32.12 -18.10 -4.07
N ILE A 76 31.96 -17.51 -2.88
CA ILE A 76 33.01 -17.38 -1.86
C ILE A 76 33.53 -18.76 -1.47
N ALA A 77 32.64 -19.73 -1.17
CA ALA A 77 33.05 -21.07 -0.76
C ALA A 77 33.83 -21.80 -1.87
N ASP A 78 33.46 -21.61 -3.14
CA ASP A 78 34.19 -22.17 -4.28
C ASP A 78 35.57 -21.52 -4.46
N ILE A 79 35.65 -20.18 -4.37
CA ILE A 79 36.93 -19.45 -4.40
C ILE A 79 37.83 -19.88 -3.23
N GLU A 80 37.29 -19.97 -2.01
CA GLU A 80 38.03 -20.42 -0.82
C GLU A 80 38.53 -21.87 -0.96
N ALA A 81 37.79 -22.73 -1.66
CA ALA A 81 38.23 -24.10 -1.96
C ALA A 81 39.35 -24.14 -3.03
N GLN A 82 39.33 -23.23 -3.99
CA GLN A 82 40.34 -23.12 -5.06
C GLN A 82 41.59 -22.33 -4.62
N LEU A 83 41.46 -21.49 -3.58
CA LEU A 83 42.52 -20.62 -3.05
C LEU A 83 43.81 -21.37 -2.68
N PRO A 84 43.79 -22.52 -1.99
CA PRO A 84 45.01 -23.23 -1.60
C PRO A 84 45.78 -23.75 -2.82
N GLU A 85 45.07 -24.24 -3.83
CA GLU A 85 45.68 -24.75 -5.06
C GLU A 85 46.23 -23.60 -5.92
N ALA A 86 45.54 -22.47 -5.98
CA ALA A 86 46.03 -21.26 -6.62
C ALA A 86 47.26 -20.69 -5.90
N GLN A 87 47.25 -20.64 -4.56
CA GLN A 87 48.40 -20.24 -3.74
C GLN A 87 49.60 -21.18 -3.92
N GLN A 88 49.35 -22.49 -4.03
CA GLN A 88 50.39 -23.47 -4.26
C GLN A 88 51.03 -23.29 -5.65
N ARG A 89 50.20 -23.13 -6.70
CA ARG A 89 50.68 -22.83 -8.05
C ARG A 89 51.51 -21.55 -8.11
N ALA A 90 51.06 -20.50 -7.42
CA ALA A 90 51.82 -19.25 -7.29
C ALA A 90 53.16 -19.46 -6.56
N SER A 91 53.18 -20.23 -5.47
CA SER A 91 54.41 -20.54 -4.71
C SER A 91 55.41 -21.37 -5.53
N GLU A 92 54.92 -22.33 -6.31
CA GLU A 92 55.73 -23.15 -7.22
C GLU A 92 56.31 -22.30 -8.35
N ALA A 93 55.51 -21.43 -8.96
CA ALA A 93 55.98 -20.48 -9.97
C ALA A 93 57.06 -19.53 -9.41
N LEU A 94 56.88 -18.98 -8.21
CA LEU A 94 57.88 -18.15 -7.54
C LEU A 94 59.19 -18.91 -7.24
N LYS A 95 59.08 -20.18 -6.83
CA LYS A 95 60.26 -21.06 -6.62
C LYS A 95 60.98 -21.36 -7.92
N GLU A 96 60.27 -21.60 -9.02
CA GLU A 96 60.87 -21.77 -10.34
C GLU A 96 61.58 -20.49 -10.80
N LEU A 97 60.96 -19.32 -10.60
CA LEU A 97 61.55 -18.01 -10.86
C LEU A 97 62.90 -17.87 -10.14
N TYR A 98 62.91 -18.14 -8.83
CA TYR A 98 64.10 -18.05 -7.99
C TYR A 98 65.21 -19.02 -8.42
N LYS A 99 64.85 -20.23 -8.86
CA LYS A 99 65.81 -21.23 -9.34
C LYS A 99 66.38 -20.87 -10.72
N PHE A 100 65.56 -20.34 -11.62
CA PHE A 100 65.98 -19.92 -12.96
C PHE A 100 66.98 -18.76 -12.89
N GLN A 101 66.78 -17.84 -11.95
CA GLN A 101 67.69 -16.72 -11.69
C GLN A 101 68.97 -17.06 -10.91
N LYS A 102 69.10 -18.25 -10.34
CA LYS A 102 70.42 -18.69 -9.84
C LYS A 102 71.46 -18.86 -10.98
N GLY A 103 71.01 -18.86 -12.25
CA GLY A 103 71.88 -18.86 -13.42
C GLY A 103 72.31 -17.48 -13.94
N SER A 104 71.69 -16.38 -13.50
CA SER A 104 72.00 -15.02 -13.94
C SER A 104 71.66 -14.00 -12.84
N ASN A 105 72.65 -13.20 -12.44
CA ASN A 105 72.76 -12.60 -11.10
C ASN A 105 72.41 -11.08 -11.01
N PRO A 106 71.13 -10.63 -11.12
CA PRO A 106 70.78 -9.23 -10.80
C PRO A 106 69.69 -8.98 -9.73
N LEU A 107 68.93 -9.97 -9.24
CA LEU A 107 67.78 -9.68 -8.33
C LEU A 107 68.10 -9.43 -6.86
N ALA A 108 69.24 -9.91 -6.36
CA ALA A 108 69.59 -9.76 -4.95
C ALA A 108 69.68 -8.29 -4.52
N GLY A 109 70.04 -7.38 -5.43
CA GLY A 109 70.08 -5.93 -5.16
C GLY A 109 68.74 -5.22 -5.27
N LEU A 110 67.72 -5.84 -5.88
CA LEU A 110 66.42 -5.23 -6.14
C LEU A 110 65.41 -5.53 -5.03
N VAL A 111 65.43 -6.77 -4.52
CA VAL A 111 64.67 -7.20 -3.32
C VAL A 111 65.03 -6.37 -2.09
N LEU A 112 66.30 -5.92 -2.00
CA LEU A 112 66.80 -5.09 -0.91
C LEU A 112 66.37 -3.60 -1.02
N ASN A 113 65.79 -3.19 -2.14
CA ASN A 113 65.44 -1.79 -2.43
C ASN A 113 63.94 -1.54 -2.59
N SER A 114 63.08 -2.57 -2.50
CA SER A 114 61.62 -2.41 -2.59
C SER A 114 61.02 -2.05 -1.23
N GLU A 115 60.33 -0.91 -1.14
CA GLU A 115 59.74 -0.41 0.11
C GLU A 115 58.39 -1.09 0.47
N SER A 116 57.73 -1.77 -0.47
CA SER A 116 56.45 -2.47 -0.25
C SER A 116 56.31 -3.77 -1.08
N LEU A 117 55.42 -4.68 -0.65
CA LEU A 117 55.09 -5.90 -1.39
C LEU A 117 54.53 -5.58 -2.79
N SER A 118 53.77 -4.49 -2.92
CA SER A 118 53.22 -4.02 -4.19
C SER A 118 54.33 -3.52 -5.14
N ASP A 119 55.34 -2.81 -4.64
CA ASP A 119 56.50 -2.36 -5.43
C ASP A 119 57.41 -3.50 -5.84
N PHE A 120 57.58 -4.48 -4.95
CA PHE A 120 58.33 -5.70 -5.24
C PHE A 120 57.67 -6.52 -6.37
N ILE A 121 56.34 -6.69 -6.30
CA ILE A 121 55.55 -7.38 -7.32
C ILE A 121 55.60 -6.61 -8.64
N THR A 122 55.39 -5.29 -8.62
CA THR A 122 55.39 -4.44 -9.84
C THR A 122 56.75 -4.48 -10.56
N THR A 123 57.85 -4.41 -9.81
CA THR A 123 59.20 -4.43 -10.39
C THR A 123 59.58 -5.81 -10.96
N CYS A 124 59.09 -6.91 -10.37
CA CYS A 124 59.22 -8.26 -10.94
C CYS A 124 58.38 -8.45 -12.21
N VAL A 125 57.18 -7.87 -12.27
CA VAL A 125 56.27 -7.91 -13.44
C VAL A 125 56.90 -7.18 -14.63
N TYR A 126 57.50 -6.00 -14.42
CA TYR A 126 58.13 -5.22 -15.50
C TYR A 126 59.38 -5.88 -16.12
N MET A 127 60.08 -6.75 -15.39
CA MET A 127 61.28 -7.43 -15.90
C MET A 127 60.98 -8.76 -16.59
N ASN A 128 59.75 -9.28 -16.50
CA ASN A 128 59.42 -10.65 -16.90
C ASN A 128 58.28 -10.71 -17.95
N GLN A 129 58.55 -10.14 -19.14
CA GLN A 129 57.70 -10.28 -20.34
C GLN A 129 57.65 -11.74 -20.87
N ILE A 130 58.39 -12.69 -20.27
CA ILE A 130 58.49 -14.10 -20.72
C ILE A 130 58.09 -15.05 -19.57
N GLN A 131 56.85 -14.93 -19.07
CA GLN A 131 56.06 -16.03 -18.47
C GLN A 131 54.70 -15.48 -17.98
N SER A 132 53.84 -15.12 -18.94
CA SER A 132 52.54 -14.48 -18.69
C SER A 132 51.62 -15.27 -17.74
N SER A 133 51.65 -16.61 -17.77
CA SER A 133 50.67 -17.44 -17.04
C SER A 133 50.82 -17.40 -15.51
N SER A 134 52.03 -17.16 -14.99
CA SER A 134 52.29 -17.17 -13.56
C SER A 134 51.92 -15.84 -12.89
N ASN A 135 52.14 -14.72 -13.60
CA ASN A 135 51.70 -13.40 -13.15
C ASN A 135 50.17 -13.28 -13.23
N GLU A 136 49.56 -13.83 -14.28
CA GLU A 136 48.11 -13.85 -14.50
C GLU A 136 47.36 -14.62 -13.39
N ALA A 137 47.96 -15.68 -12.83
CA ALA A 137 47.38 -16.44 -11.72
C ALA A 137 47.38 -15.66 -10.39
N ILE A 138 48.44 -14.91 -10.09
CA ILE A 138 48.56 -14.09 -8.87
C ILE A 138 47.66 -12.85 -8.96
N GLU A 139 47.63 -12.19 -10.12
CA GLU A 139 46.73 -11.05 -10.36
C GLU A 139 45.27 -11.47 -10.24
N ASN A 140 44.86 -12.59 -10.86
CA ASN A 140 43.49 -13.11 -10.72
C ASN A 140 43.09 -13.38 -9.27
N LEU A 141 43.98 -14.00 -8.47
CA LEU A 141 43.68 -14.29 -7.06
C LEU A 141 43.49 -13.01 -6.24
N ASN A 142 44.33 -12.00 -6.47
CA ASN A 142 44.21 -10.71 -5.80
C ASN A 142 42.92 -9.97 -6.20
N THR A 143 42.57 -9.99 -7.50
CA THR A 143 41.31 -9.43 -8.01
C THR A 143 40.11 -10.13 -7.40
N MET A 144 40.10 -11.48 -7.37
CA MET A 144 39.02 -12.25 -6.74
C MET A 144 38.84 -11.92 -5.26
N GLN A 145 39.94 -11.75 -4.50
CA GLN A 145 39.86 -11.37 -3.09
C GLN A 145 39.33 -9.94 -2.88
N GLN A 146 39.74 -8.98 -3.72
CA GLN A 146 39.26 -7.59 -3.64
C GLN A 146 37.78 -7.49 -4.02
N ASP A 147 37.37 -8.12 -5.12
CA ASP A 147 35.98 -8.13 -5.57
C ASP A 147 35.07 -8.76 -4.51
N LEU A 148 35.53 -9.83 -3.86
CA LEU A 148 34.81 -10.55 -2.82
C LEU A 148 34.65 -9.72 -1.54
N GLU A 149 35.71 -9.08 -1.05
CA GLU A 149 35.64 -8.22 0.13
C GLU A 149 34.74 -7.01 -0.14
N GLN A 150 34.85 -6.42 -1.33
CA GLN A 150 33.99 -5.32 -1.75
C GLN A 150 32.51 -5.74 -1.84
N GLN A 151 32.21 -6.88 -2.47
CA GLN A 151 30.84 -7.39 -2.57
C GLN A 151 30.24 -7.70 -1.20
N LYS A 152 31.00 -8.27 -0.26
CA LYS A 152 30.53 -8.51 1.11
C LYS A 152 30.15 -7.20 1.80
N VAL A 153 31.03 -6.20 1.75
CA VAL A 153 30.79 -4.90 2.39
C VAL A 153 29.58 -4.19 1.76
N GLU A 154 29.45 -4.21 0.44
CA GLU A 154 28.32 -3.60 -0.27
C GLU A 154 26.99 -4.30 0.06
N LEU A 155 26.98 -5.64 0.13
CA LEU A 155 25.80 -6.43 0.49
C LEU A 155 25.37 -6.20 1.93
N ASP A 156 26.31 -6.20 2.89
CA ASP A 156 26.02 -5.96 4.30
C ASP A 156 25.45 -4.55 4.52
N GLN A 157 26.01 -3.55 3.84
CA GLN A 157 25.49 -2.19 3.86
C GLN A 157 24.10 -2.10 3.23
N ALA A 158 23.88 -2.74 2.07
CA ALA A 158 22.59 -2.77 1.40
C ALA A 158 21.51 -3.45 2.26
N LYS A 159 21.88 -4.53 2.97
CA LYS A 159 20.97 -5.26 3.87
C LYS A 159 20.57 -4.41 5.07
N ALA A 160 21.55 -3.75 5.69
CA ALA A 160 21.28 -2.84 6.81
C ALA A 160 20.38 -1.66 6.40
N GLN A 161 20.62 -1.08 5.21
CA GLN A 161 19.78 0.00 4.68
C GLN A 161 18.35 -0.49 4.40
N LEU A 162 18.19 -1.63 3.74
CA LEU A 162 16.87 -2.18 3.43
C LEU A 162 16.07 -2.59 4.66
N GLU A 163 16.70 -3.16 5.69
CA GLU A 163 15.99 -3.48 6.93
C GLU A 163 15.52 -2.19 7.64
N GLN A 164 16.31 -1.12 7.58
CA GLN A 164 15.90 0.19 8.08
C GLN A 164 14.75 0.78 7.24
N GLU A 165 14.80 0.69 5.91
CA GLU A 165 13.71 1.13 5.03
C GLU A 165 12.41 0.36 5.31
N LYS A 166 12.51 -0.97 5.48
CA LYS A 166 11.37 -1.82 5.86
C LYS A 166 10.79 -1.40 7.21
N GLN A 167 11.63 -1.16 8.22
CA GLN A 167 11.15 -0.70 9.54
C GLN A 167 10.46 0.67 9.43
N ASN A 168 11.05 1.62 8.70
CA ASN A 168 10.45 2.93 8.48
C ASN A 168 9.09 2.83 7.76
N ALA A 169 8.99 1.93 6.77
CA ALA A 169 7.74 1.68 6.05
C ALA A 169 6.69 1.03 6.96
N ALA A 170 7.09 0.09 7.82
CA ALA A 170 6.21 -0.53 8.81
C ALA A 170 5.69 0.48 9.83
N ASP A 171 6.56 1.36 10.35
CA ASP A 171 6.19 2.41 11.30
C ASP A 171 5.25 3.45 10.64
N ALA A 172 5.50 3.81 9.38
CA ALA A 172 4.64 4.70 8.61
C ALA A 172 3.27 4.06 8.34
N LEU A 173 3.24 2.76 8.02
CA LEU A 173 1.99 2.02 7.81
C LEU A 173 1.16 1.98 9.10
N ALA A 174 1.78 1.68 10.25
CA ALA A 174 1.11 1.66 11.54
C ALA A 174 0.52 3.04 11.91
N GLN A 175 1.27 4.11 11.67
CA GLN A 175 0.78 5.48 11.87
C GLN A 175 -0.39 5.82 10.94
N ALA A 176 -0.31 5.43 9.66
CA ALA A 176 -1.37 5.67 8.70
C ALA A 176 -2.65 4.89 9.05
N GLN A 177 -2.52 3.64 9.51
CA GLN A 177 -3.64 2.83 9.99
C GLN A 177 -4.32 3.45 11.21
N GLU A 178 -3.54 3.95 12.17
CA GLU A 178 -4.08 4.65 13.34
C GLU A 178 -4.83 5.93 12.96
N LEU A 179 -4.26 6.76 12.07
CA LEU A 179 -4.92 7.97 11.57
C LEU A 179 -6.23 7.64 10.85
N ARG A 180 -6.24 6.56 10.06
CA ARG A 180 -7.44 6.07 9.39
C ARG A 180 -8.49 5.61 10.39
N SER A 181 -8.10 4.84 11.41
CA SER A 181 -8.99 4.38 12.47
C SER A 181 -9.64 5.55 13.22
N GLN A 182 -8.85 6.57 13.57
CA GLN A 182 -9.35 7.79 14.22
C GLN A 182 -10.32 8.57 13.32
N ALA A 183 -10.00 8.72 12.04
CA ALA A 183 -10.87 9.40 11.08
C ALA A 183 -12.19 8.65 10.87
N GLN A 184 -12.16 7.31 10.86
CA GLN A 184 -13.37 6.47 10.79
C GLN A 184 -14.21 6.59 12.08
N ALA A 185 -13.59 6.55 13.26
CA ALA A 185 -14.31 6.75 14.51
C ALA A 185 -15.00 8.12 14.59
N LYS A 186 -14.34 9.17 14.07
CA LYS A 186 -14.94 10.50 13.97
C LYS A 186 -16.11 10.52 12.99
N ALA A 187 -15.98 9.87 11.84
CA ALA A 187 -17.05 9.73 10.85
C ALA A 187 -18.28 9.00 11.43
N GLU A 188 -18.06 7.89 12.14
CA GLU A 188 -19.13 7.14 12.81
C GLU A 188 -19.80 7.97 13.92
N ALA A 189 -19.05 8.76 14.68
CA ALA A 189 -19.59 9.65 15.71
C ALA A 189 -20.45 10.77 15.11
N GLU A 190 -20.01 11.38 14.02
CA GLU A 190 -20.79 12.38 13.28
C GLU A 190 -22.08 11.78 12.70
N ALA A 191 -21.99 10.59 12.11
CA ALA A 191 -23.15 9.85 11.59
C ALA A 191 -24.18 9.52 12.69
N ALA A 192 -23.72 9.08 13.86
CA ALA A 192 -24.58 8.78 14.99
C ALA A 192 -25.24 10.04 15.58
N ALA A 193 -24.49 11.15 15.64
CA ALA A 193 -25.03 12.44 16.09
C ALA A 193 -26.08 12.98 15.11
N GLU A 194 -25.87 12.85 13.81
CA GLU A 194 -26.83 13.21 12.77
C GLU A 194 -28.12 12.40 12.90
N LEU A 195 -28.01 11.07 13.03
CA LEU A 195 -29.17 10.19 13.23
C LEU A 195 -29.95 10.58 14.50
N ALA A 196 -29.24 10.87 15.60
CA ALA A 196 -29.88 11.28 16.85
C ALA A 196 -30.60 12.63 16.72
N ALA A 197 -30.06 13.58 15.96
CA ALA A 197 -30.69 14.87 15.71
C ALA A 197 -31.97 14.75 14.85
N LEU A 198 -32.02 13.76 13.96
CA LEU A 198 -33.16 13.50 13.07
C LEU A 198 -34.16 12.48 13.64
N ALA A 199 -33.93 11.92 14.82
CA ALA A 199 -34.79 10.92 15.43
C ALA A 199 -36.22 11.44 15.73
N GLU A 200 -36.38 12.75 15.85
CA GLU A 200 -37.67 13.44 16.05
C GLU A 200 -38.22 14.10 14.77
N ASP A 201 -37.47 14.05 13.66
CA ASP A 201 -37.90 14.62 12.39
C ASP A 201 -38.84 13.66 11.65
N THR A 202 -40.14 13.95 11.73
CA THR A 202 -41.21 13.20 11.07
C THR A 202 -41.65 13.82 9.74
N ALA A 203 -40.93 14.85 9.25
CA ALA A 203 -41.34 15.55 8.04
C ALA A 203 -41.24 14.60 6.82
N PRO A 204 -42.29 14.53 5.97
CA PRO A 204 -42.23 13.76 4.75
C PRO A 204 -41.14 14.36 3.84
N ALA A 205 -40.33 13.49 3.25
CA ALA A 205 -39.26 13.93 2.37
C ALA A 205 -39.82 14.45 1.03
N GLU A 206 -39.18 15.46 0.45
CA GLU A 206 -39.57 16.08 -0.82
C GLU A 206 -38.58 15.73 -1.94
N GLY A 207 -39.06 15.35 -3.15
CA GLY A 207 -38.22 15.18 -4.34
C GLY A 207 -38.69 14.11 -5.33
N GLU A 208 -38.04 14.04 -6.51
CA GLU A 208 -38.19 12.95 -7.48
C GLU A 208 -36.97 12.00 -7.36
N GLY A 209 -37.09 10.95 -6.57
CA GLY A 209 -36.05 9.94 -6.41
C GLY A 209 -36.22 8.76 -7.36
N VAL A 210 -35.17 7.94 -7.43
CA VAL A 210 -35.05 6.79 -8.34
C VAL A 210 -36.16 5.73 -8.15
N SER A 211 -36.81 5.70 -6.98
CA SER A 211 -37.85 4.73 -6.60
C SER A 211 -39.30 5.23 -6.74
N GLY A 212 -39.54 6.42 -7.31
CA GLY A 212 -40.84 7.12 -7.32
C GLY A 212 -42.04 6.42 -7.99
N GLY A 213 -41.89 5.20 -8.50
CA GLY A 213 -42.91 4.48 -9.28
C GLY A 213 -43.62 3.31 -8.58
N ASN A 214 -43.32 2.97 -7.32
CA ASN A 214 -43.92 1.81 -6.65
C ASN A 214 -45.21 2.17 -5.87
N PRO A 215 -46.41 1.78 -6.33
CA PRO A 215 -47.69 2.12 -5.69
C PRO A 215 -47.96 1.36 -4.38
N ASN A 216 -47.17 0.32 -4.06
CA ASN A 216 -47.22 -0.40 -2.78
C ASN A 216 -46.19 0.13 -1.76
N SER A 217 -45.44 1.18 -2.11
CA SER A 217 -44.48 1.78 -1.20
C SER A 217 -45.21 2.55 -0.09
N THR A 218 -45.04 2.12 1.16
CA THR A 218 -45.42 2.91 2.34
C THR A 218 -44.40 4.00 2.64
N ALA A 219 -43.28 4.05 1.91
CA ALA A 219 -42.13 4.91 2.19
C ALA A 219 -42.37 6.42 2.01
N THR A 220 -43.54 6.80 1.51
CA THR A 220 -44.01 8.20 1.42
C THR A 220 -45.08 8.53 2.49
N THR A 221 -45.33 7.61 3.43
CA THR A 221 -46.29 7.86 4.51
C THR A 221 -45.72 8.85 5.53
N THR A 222 -46.57 9.77 5.96
CA THR A 222 -46.22 10.77 6.98
C THR A 222 -45.97 10.08 8.31
N GLY A 223 -44.84 10.38 8.98
CA GLY A 223 -44.48 9.80 10.27
C GLY A 223 -43.38 8.73 10.24
N GLU A 224 -42.75 8.46 9.10
CA GLU A 224 -41.53 7.65 9.05
C GLU A 224 -40.32 8.42 9.61
N THR A 225 -39.56 7.78 10.49
CA THR A 225 -38.32 8.32 11.06
C THR A 225 -37.15 7.37 10.82
N ALA A 226 -35.97 7.91 10.55
CA ALA A 226 -34.74 7.14 10.50
C ALA A 226 -34.27 6.85 11.93
N ASN A 227 -34.24 5.58 12.34
CA ASN A 227 -33.96 5.20 13.73
C ASN A 227 -33.19 3.88 13.89
N VAL A 228 -32.93 3.15 12.81
CA VAL A 228 -32.14 1.92 12.86
C VAL A 228 -30.67 2.29 12.95
N THR A 229 -30.03 1.98 14.08
CA THR A 229 -28.60 2.17 14.28
C THR A 229 -27.82 1.02 13.65
N VAL A 230 -26.81 1.34 12.85
CA VAL A 230 -25.79 0.37 12.44
C VAL A 230 -24.83 0.18 13.62
N GLY A 231 -24.46 -1.06 13.96
CA GLY A 231 -23.53 -1.33 15.06
C GLY A 231 -22.21 -0.57 14.89
N ALA A 232 -22.03 0.50 15.67
CA ALA A 232 -20.83 1.34 15.72
C ALA A 232 -19.63 0.58 16.31
N GLY A 233 -18.42 0.85 15.82
CA GLY A 233 -17.21 0.11 16.22
C GLY A 233 -17.19 -1.36 15.76
N GLY A 234 -18.09 -1.75 14.85
CA GLY A 234 -18.14 -3.12 14.31
C GLY A 234 -17.06 -3.43 13.28
N VAL A 235 -16.37 -2.41 12.74
CA VAL A 235 -15.34 -2.53 11.72
C VAL A 235 -13.98 -2.13 12.29
N ASP A 236 -13.10 -3.12 12.43
CA ASP A 236 -11.72 -2.87 12.83
C ASP A 236 -10.88 -2.46 11.61
N TRP A 237 -10.43 -1.21 11.60
CA TRP A 237 -9.57 -0.66 10.55
C TRP A 237 -8.08 -0.73 10.90
N ASN A 238 -7.73 -1.13 12.12
CA ASN A 238 -6.36 -1.19 12.62
C ASN A 238 -5.77 -2.60 12.54
N ILE A 239 -6.10 -3.30 11.45
CA ILE A 239 -5.61 -4.65 11.13
C ILE A 239 -4.97 -4.66 9.74
N SER A 240 -4.31 -5.75 9.38
CA SER A 240 -3.79 -5.89 8.02
C SER A 240 -4.94 -5.99 7.00
N ARG A 241 -4.66 -5.65 5.73
CA ARG A 241 -5.61 -5.83 4.64
C ARG A 241 -6.10 -7.28 4.54
N ASP A 242 -5.19 -8.23 4.70
CA ASP A 242 -5.50 -9.65 4.56
C ASP A 242 -6.38 -10.13 5.72
N ASP A 243 -6.11 -9.68 6.95
CA ASP A 243 -6.97 -9.97 8.10
C ASP A 243 -8.35 -9.33 7.96
N PHE A 244 -8.42 -8.11 7.41
CA PHE A 244 -9.68 -7.43 7.11
C PHE A 244 -10.52 -8.22 6.10
N VAL A 245 -9.90 -8.66 5.00
CA VAL A 245 -10.57 -9.45 3.97
C VAL A 245 -10.95 -10.83 4.51
N ALA A 246 -10.10 -11.47 5.32
CA ALA A 246 -10.39 -12.75 5.96
C ALA A 246 -11.55 -12.65 6.97
N THR A 247 -11.73 -11.49 7.60
CA THR A 247 -12.85 -11.24 8.53
C THR A 247 -14.15 -10.97 7.79
N TRP A 248 -14.13 -10.06 6.83
CA TRP A 248 -15.35 -9.56 6.17
C TRP A 248 -15.79 -10.39 4.97
N GLY A 249 -14.84 -10.97 4.24
CA GLY A 249 -15.11 -11.77 3.06
C GLY A 249 -16.12 -12.90 3.32
N PRO A 250 -15.86 -13.81 4.27
CA PRO A 250 -16.79 -14.90 4.61
C PRO A 250 -18.15 -14.44 5.16
N ARG A 251 -18.18 -13.32 5.91
CA ARG A 251 -19.44 -12.75 6.45
C ARG A 251 -20.33 -12.25 5.32
N ILE A 252 -19.76 -11.45 4.43
CA ILE A 252 -20.46 -10.93 3.26
C ILE A 252 -20.89 -12.09 2.36
N ASP A 253 -20.03 -13.09 2.15
CA ASP A 253 -20.37 -14.24 1.31
C ASP A 253 -21.53 -15.05 1.88
N ALA A 254 -21.53 -15.31 3.20
CA ALA A 254 -22.63 -15.97 3.89
C ALA A 254 -23.94 -15.17 3.75
N TYR A 255 -23.86 -13.84 3.85
CA TYR A 255 -25.01 -12.97 3.61
C TYR A 255 -25.49 -13.01 2.16
N LEU A 256 -24.59 -13.11 1.17
CA LEU A 256 -24.91 -13.14 -0.25
C LEU A 256 -25.31 -14.54 -0.77
N ALA A 257 -25.22 -15.57 0.06
CA ALA A 257 -25.48 -16.95 -0.33
C ALA A 257 -26.82 -17.13 -1.04
N GLY A 258 -26.79 -17.85 -2.17
CA GLY A 258 -27.98 -18.13 -3.00
C GLY A 258 -28.39 -16.99 -3.95
N SER A 259 -27.63 -15.90 -4.03
CA SER A 259 -27.86 -14.82 -4.99
C SER A 259 -26.82 -14.81 -6.12
N PRO A 260 -27.04 -14.02 -7.20
CA PRO A 260 -26.03 -13.81 -8.25
C PRO A 260 -24.71 -13.18 -7.78
N LEU A 261 -24.69 -12.59 -6.58
CA LEU A 261 -23.51 -12.02 -5.93
C LEU A 261 -22.82 -13.01 -4.96
N ALA A 262 -23.31 -14.25 -4.82
CA ALA A 262 -22.62 -15.27 -4.04
C ALA A 262 -21.21 -15.53 -4.63
N GLY A 263 -20.22 -15.73 -3.75
CA GLY A 263 -18.80 -15.86 -4.08
C GLY A 263 -18.02 -14.55 -4.07
N TYR A 264 -18.69 -13.38 -4.02
CA TYR A 264 -18.04 -12.07 -4.15
C TYR A 264 -17.70 -11.39 -2.82
N GLY A 265 -17.83 -12.07 -1.68
CA GLY A 265 -17.55 -11.51 -0.37
C GLY A 265 -16.14 -10.89 -0.24
N ASN A 266 -15.11 -11.60 -0.71
CA ASN A 266 -13.73 -11.09 -0.71
C ASN A 266 -13.56 -9.85 -1.59
N THR A 267 -14.29 -9.77 -2.71
CA THR A 267 -14.26 -8.62 -3.63
C THR A 267 -14.85 -7.38 -2.97
N PHE A 268 -15.98 -7.52 -2.27
CA PHE A 268 -16.55 -6.43 -1.47
C PHE A 268 -15.63 -6.00 -0.34
N ALA A 269 -15.09 -6.94 0.43
CA ALA A 269 -14.17 -6.63 1.52
C ALA A 269 -12.89 -5.94 1.02
N SER A 270 -12.35 -6.39 -0.10
CA SER A 270 -11.17 -5.77 -0.72
C SER A 270 -11.44 -4.34 -1.18
N ALA A 271 -12.58 -4.11 -1.83
CA ALA A 271 -12.99 -2.77 -2.27
C ALA A 271 -13.27 -1.84 -1.06
N ALA A 272 -13.94 -2.34 -0.04
CA ALA A 272 -14.19 -1.63 1.22
C ALA A 272 -12.88 -1.19 1.90
N TRP A 273 -11.90 -2.10 1.95
CA TRP A 273 -10.55 -1.78 2.42
C TRP A 273 -9.87 -0.70 1.57
N GLN A 274 -9.94 -0.84 0.25
CA GLN A 274 -9.30 0.09 -0.68
C GLN A 274 -9.85 1.51 -0.55
N TYR A 275 -11.17 1.66 -0.42
CA TYR A 275 -11.81 2.97 -0.45
C TYR A 275 -12.20 3.53 0.91
N GLY A 276 -11.98 2.79 2.00
CA GLY A 276 -12.34 3.26 3.34
C GLY A 276 -13.84 3.32 3.57
N VAL A 277 -14.59 2.39 2.97
CA VAL A 277 -16.05 2.33 3.08
C VAL A 277 -16.46 1.15 3.95
N ASP A 278 -17.48 1.30 4.79
CA ASP A 278 -18.03 0.22 5.60
C ASP A 278 -18.33 -1.02 4.72
N PRO A 279 -17.72 -2.18 5.00
CA PRO A 279 -17.81 -3.38 4.17
C PRO A 279 -19.24 -3.92 4.04
N ARG A 280 -20.14 -3.55 4.96
CA ARG A 280 -21.53 -3.98 4.98
C ARG A 280 -22.42 -3.14 4.05
N TRP A 281 -22.01 -1.91 3.74
CA TRP A 281 -22.90 -0.92 3.13
C TRP A 281 -23.24 -1.25 1.67
N SER A 282 -22.24 -1.51 0.84
CA SER A 282 -22.48 -1.83 -0.58
C SER A 282 -23.25 -3.15 -0.81
N PRO A 283 -22.98 -4.25 -0.06
CA PRO A 283 -23.81 -5.45 -0.11
C PRO A 283 -25.26 -5.23 0.39
N ALA A 284 -25.44 -4.40 1.42
CA ALA A 284 -26.77 -4.04 1.92
C ALA A 284 -27.58 -3.28 0.87
N ILE A 285 -26.99 -2.27 0.22
CA ILE A 285 -27.64 -1.56 -0.89
C ILE A 285 -27.99 -2.53 -2.03
N ALA A 286 -27.08 -3.43 -2.44
CA ALA A 286 -27.36 -4.42 -3.48
C ALA A 286 -28.58 -5.30 -3.13
N CYS A 287 -28.79 -5.62 -1.85
CA CYS A 287 -29.98 -6.32 -1.40
C CYS A 287 -31.25 -5.50 -1.59
N ILE A 288 -31.24 -4.23 -1.18
CA ILE A 288 -32.40 -3.34 -1.26
C ILE A 288 -32.75 -3.02 -2.73
N GLU A 289 -31.74 -2.77 -3.56
CA GLU A 289 -31.95 -2.28 -4.94
C GLU A 289 -32.25 -3.41 -5.93
N SER A 290 -31.69 -4.61 -5.74
CA SER A 290 -31.79 -5.68 -6.75
C SER A 290 -31.96 -7.08 -6.18
N THR A 291 -32.27 -7.22 -4.89
CA THR A 291 -32.29 -8.54 -4.21
C THR A 291 -30.96 -9.27 -4.41
N LYS A 292 -29.86 -8.58 -4.12
CA LYS A 292 -28.48 -9.09 -4.18
C LYS A 292 -28.09 -9.53 -5.60
N GLY A 293 -28.52 -8.76 -6.60
CA GLY A 293 -28.20 -8.96 -8.02
C GLY A 293 -29.23 -9.78 -8.81
N ALA A 294 -30.33 -10.24 -8.22
CA ALA A 294 -31.37 -10.99 -8.94
C ALA A 294 -32.16 -10.12 -9.93
N HIS A 295 -32.32 -8.83 -9.63
CA HIS A 295 -33.09 -7.87 -10.43
C HIS A 295 -32.23 -6.64 -10.76
N CYS A 296 -31.22 -6.83 -11.60
CA CYS A 296 -30.30 -5.76 -11.97
C CYS A 296 -30.94 -4.75 -12.93
N ALA A 297 -30.53 -3.48 -12.81
CA ALA A 297 -30.96 -2.40 -13.70
C ALA A 297 -30.34 -2.52 -15.11
N ASN A 298 -29.16 -3.15 -15.21
CA ASN A 298 -28.47 -3.52 -16.44
C ASN A 298 -27.42 -4.61 -16.12
N SER A 299 -26.60 -5.04 -17.08
CA SER A 299 -25.54 -6.03 -16.88
C SER A 299 -24.66 -5.69 -15.67
N PHE A 300 -24.66 -6.60 -14.68
CA PHE A 300 -23.91 -6.51 -13.42
C PHE A 300 -24.16 -5.23 -12.60
N ASN A 301 -25.29 -4.55 -12.81
CA ASN A 301 -25.64 -3.33 -12.10
C ASN A 301 -26.70 -3.62 -11.01
N ALA A 302 -26.22 -4.06 -9.85
CA ALA A 302 -27.05 -4.39 -8.69
C ALA A 302 -27.55 -3.18 -7.89
N TRP A 303 -27.09 -1.97 -8.21
CA TRP A 303 -27.33 -0.75 -7.41
C TRP A 303 -28.09 0.35 -8.15
N GLY A 304 -28.49 0.11 -9.40
CA GLY A 304 -29.18 1.14 -10.20
C GLY A 304 -28.28 2.34 -10.52
N MET A 305 -26.98 2.12 -10.79
CA MET A 305 -26.10 3.23 -11.19
C MET A 305 -26.47 3.74 -12.59
N SER A 306 -26.65 5.05 -12.74
CA SER A 306 -26.90 5.69 -14.03
C SER A 306 -25.64 5.86 -14.87
N ALA A 307 -25.77 5.72 -16.19
CA ALA A 307 -24.71 6.01 -17.14
C ALA A 307 -24.56 7.52 -17.39
N SER A 308 -23.36 7.95 -17.77
CA SER A 308 -23.14 9.32 -18.26
C SER A 308 -23.90 9.51 -19.58
N GLY A 309 -24.86 10.43 -19.61
CA GLY A 309 -25.75 10.64 -20.76
C GLY A 309 -27.13 10.00 -20.65
N GLY A 310 -27.46 9.35 -19.54
CA GLY A 310 -28.79 8.81 -19.24
C GLY A 310 -28.90 7.29 -19.42
N GLY A 311 -29.90 6.70 -18.78
CA GLY A 311 -30.10 5.24 -18.71
C GLY A 311 -29.21 4.56 -17.68
N TRP A 312 -29.30 3.24 -17.59
CA TRP A 312 -28.59 2.43 -16.60
C TRP A 312 -27.20 2.02 -17.09
N ARG A 313 -26.18 2.22 -16.26
CA ARG A 313 -24.80 1.81 -16.54
C ARG A 313 -24.72 0.29 -16.64
N ALA A 314 -24.04 -0.22 -17.67
CA ALA A 314 -23.63 -1.62 -17.78
C ALA A 314 -22.17 -1.75 -17.36
N PHE A 315 -21.84 -2.85 -16.70
CA PHE A 315 -20.47 -3.24 -16.36
C PHE A 315 -20.09 -4.51 -17.12
N GLY A 316 -18.79 -4.79 -17.23
CA GLY A 316 -18.26 -6.01 -17.83
C GLY A 316 -18.28 -7.22 -16.91
N SER A 317 -18.19 -7.01 -15.59
CA SER A 317 -18.25 -8.08 -14.58
C SER A 317 -18.73 -7.58 -13.21
N TRP A 318 -19.00 -8.51 -12.30
CA TRP A 318 -19.31 -8.18 -10.91
C TRP A 318 -18.14 -7.51 -10.19
N GLU A 319 -16.91 -7.94 -10.43
CA GLU A 319 -15.71 -7.36 -9.81
C GLU A 319 -15.53 -5.89 -10.20
N GLU A 320 -15.70 -5.57 -11.48
CA GLU A 320 -15.69 -4.19 -11.97
C GLU A 320 -16.79 -3.37 -11.29
N ALA A 321 -18.01 -3.90 -11.29
CA ALA A 321 -19.18 -3.19 -10.77
C ALA A 321 -19.09 -2.94 -9.25
N ILE A 322 -18.63 -3.93 -8.48
CA ILE A 322 -18.42 -3.83 -7.03
C ILE A 322 -17.36 -2.76 -6.73
N ASN A 323 -16.21 -2.82 -7.39
CA ASN A 323 -15.12 -1.88 -7.16
C ASN A 323 -15.56 -0.43 -7.49
N GLU A 324 -16.22 -0.24 -8.63
CA GLU A 324 -16.77 1.04 -9.06
C GLU A 324 -17.83 1.59 -8.09
N HIS A 325 -18.76 0.74 -7.63
CA HIS A 325 -19.81 1.17 -6.70
C HIS A 325 -19.24 1.58 -5.34
N VAL A 326 -18.31 0.80 -4.77
CA VAL A 326 -17.70 1.15 -3.48
C VAL A 326 -16.86 2.43 -3.59
N SER A 327 -16.10 2.61 -4.68
CA SER A 327 -15.39 3.87 -4.95
C SER A 327 -16.36 5.06 -5.07
N TYR A 328 -17.50 4.84 -5.73
CA TYR A 328 -18.54 5.85 -5.89
C TYR A 328 -19.17 6.24 -4.55
N LEU A 329 -19.43 5.27 -3.66
CA LEU A 329 -19.90 5.53 -2.30
C LEU A 329 -18.95 6.48 -1.56
N GLN A 330 -17.65 6.17 -1.53
CA GLN A 330 -16.66 7.03 -0.88
C GLN A 330 -16.64 8.44 -1.45
N ARG A 331 -16.66 8.56 -2.78
CA ARG A 331 -16.52 9.85 -3.47
C ARG A 331 -17.75 10.75 -3.30
N VAL A 332 -18.95 10.17 -3.31
CA VAL A 332 -20.20 10.94 -3.43
C VAL A 332 -20.96 11.01 -2.11
N TYR A 333 -20.85 9.99 -1.27
CA TYR A 333 -21.64 9.87 -0.05
C TYR A 333 -20.73 9.93 1.18
N GLY A 334 -19.64 9.16 1.23
CA GLY A 334 -18.69 9.13 2.34
C GLY A 334 -18.32 7.69 2.72
N SER A 335 -17.82 7.48 3.94
CA SER A 335 -17.33 6.17 4.38
C SER A 335 -18.39 5.23 4.94
N THR A 336 -19.57 5.73 5.34
CA THR A 336 -20.62 4.90 5.93
C THR A 336 -22.02 5.46 5.69
N LEU A 337 -23.04 4.67 6.06
CA LEU A 337 -24.44 5.05 5.95
C LEU A 337 -24.79 6.15 6.95
N THR A 338 -25.30 7.28 6.45
CA THR A 338 -25.83 8.39 7.28
C THR A 338 -27.17 8.89 6.73
N PRO A 339 -27.96 9.62 7.53
CA PRO A 339 -29.19 10.25 7.05
C PRO A 339 -28.96 11.15 5.82
N ALA A 340 -27.93 12.01 5.80
CA ALA A 340 -27.60 12.84 4.64
C ALA A 340 -27.26 12.00 3.40
N ALA A 341 -26.53 10.88 3.57
CA ALA A 341 -26.28 9.96 2.46
C ALA A 341 -27.58 9.39 1.90
N ALA A 342 -28.51 8.97 2.76
CA ALA A 342 -29.81 8.45 2.37
C ALA A 342 -30.68 9.51 1.67
N GLN A 343 -30.74 10.74 2.21
CA GLN A 343 -31.45 11.87 1.60
C GLN A 343 -30.96 12.16 0.19
N LYS A 344 -29.65 12.02 -0.05
CA LYS A 344 -29.05 12.19 -1.37
C LYS A 344 -29.28 10.99 -2.30
N TYR A 345 -29.28 9.77 -1.76
CA TYR A 345 -29.41 8.54 -2.53
C TYR A 345 -30.87 8.28 -2.96
N CYS A 346 -31.81 8.43 -2.03
CA CYS A 346 -33.24 8.14 -2.24
C CYS A 346 -34.16 9.27 -1.70
N PRO A 347 -34.12 10.49 -2.28
CA PRO A 347 -34.73 11.69 -1.69
C PRO A 347 -36.19 11.58 -1.20
N PRO A 348 -37.16 11.01 -1.96
CA PRO A 348 -38.56 11.00 -1.55
C PRO A 348 -38.90 9.96 -0.47
N THR A 349 -38.00 9.01 -0.21
CA THR A 349 -38.25 7.82 0.62
C THR A 349 -37.03 7.48 1.47
N TRP A 350 -36.25 8.48 1.85
CA TRP A 350 -34.91 8.27 2.41
C TRP A 350 -34.95 7.65 3.80
N GLN A 351 -35.98 7.93 4.62
CA GLN A 351 -36.11 7.35 5.96
C GLN A 351 -36.28 5.83 5.90
N ASP A 352 -37.24 5.35 5.11
CA ASP A 352 -37.46 3.92 4.86
C ASP A 352 -36.22 3.26 4.23
N TRP A 353 -35.62 3.90 3.21
CA TRP A 353 -34.42 3.39 2.58
C TRP A 353 -33.27 3.26 3.58
N TYR A 354 -33.03 4.30 4.41
CA TYR A 354 -32.02 4.29 5.46
C TYR A 354 -32.25 3.12 6.42
N ASN A 355 -33.47 2.97 6.95
CA ASN A 355 -33.80 1.92 7.90
C ASN A 355 -33.64 0.52 7.30
N LYS A 356 -34.02 0.33 6.03
CA LYS A 356 -33.85 -0.93 5.30
C LYS A 356 -32.38 -1.27 5.09
N VAL A 357 -31.58 -0.33 4.62
CA VAL A 357 -30.14 -0.54 4.42
C VAL A 357 -29.44 -0.78 5.75
N ALA A 358 -29.70 0.02 6.78
CA ALA A 358 -29.14 -0.17 8.12
C ALA A 358 -29.51 -1.55 8.70
N SER A 359 -30.75 -1.99 8.51
CA SER A 359 -31.20 -3.32 8.93
C SER A 359 -30.44 -4.43 8.19
N GLN A 360 -30.22 -4.30 6.88
CA GLN A 360 -29.42 -5.27 6.13
C GLN A 360 -27.94 -5.25 6.54
N MET A 361 -27.36 -4.08 6.85
CA MET A 361 -25.99 -3.99 7.35
C MET A 361 -25.83 -4.75 8.68
N ASN A 362 -26.82 -4.72 9.56
CA ASN A 362 -26.79 -5.46 10.83
C ASN A 362 -26.94 -6.99 10.68
N LEU A 363 -27.25 -7.51 9.48
CA LEU A 363 -27.30 -8.94 9.18
C LEU A 363 -25.97 -9.50 8.67
N ILE A 364 -24.97 -8.64 8.43
CA ILE A 364 -23.62 -8.96 7.94
C ILE A 364 -22.64 -8.86 9.11
#